data_AF-A0A7K6J5B8-F1
#
_entry.id   AF-A0A7K6J5B8-F1
#
_cell.length_a   1.000
_cell.length_b   1.000
_cell.length_c   1.000
_cell.angle_alpha   90.00
_cell.angle_beta   90.00
_cell.angle_gamma   90.00
#
_symmetry.space_group_name_H-M   'P 1'
#
loop_
_entity.id
_entity.type
_entity.pdbx_description
1 polymer ?
#
loop_
_entity_poly.entity_id
_entity_poly.type
_entity_poly.pdbx_seq_one_letter_code
_entity_poly.pdbx_strand_id
1 'polypeptide(L)' 'IQVRTEINNLQDLQRLLGEINWMRSTLGITNDELTSLFDLLRGDSNIKSPRT' A
#
# COMPACT_ATOMS: atom_id res chain seq x y z
N ILE A 1 -2.61 15.50 -7.80
CA ILE A 1 -1.98 14.21 -7.43
C ILE A 1 -3.07 13.15 -7.55
N GLN A 2 -2.85 12.12 -8.36
CA GLN A 2 -3.80 11.01 -8.50
C GLN A 2 -3.18 9.79 -7.83
N VAL A 3 -3.90 9.22 -6.85
CA VAL A 3 -3.49 8.00 -6.15
C VAL A 3 -4.27 6.85 -6.76
N ARG A 4 -3.59 5.76 -7.11
CA ARG A 4 -4.24 4.58 -7.69
C ARG A 4 -4.90 3.77 -6.57
N THR A 5 -6.21 3.57 -6.62
CA THR A 5 -6.98 2.92 -5.55
C THR A 5 -7.38 1.48 -5.86
N GLU A 6 -7.18 1.01 -7.08
CA GLU A 6 -7.41 -0.38 -7.46
C GLU A 6 -6.23 -1.25 -7.04
N ILE A 7 -6.45 -2.08 -6.01
CA ILE A 7 -5.48 -3.05 -5.50
C ILE A 7 -6.03 -4.44 -5.80
N ASN A 8 -5.44 -5.15 -6.76
CA ASN A 8 -5.87 -6.51 -7.10
C ASN A 8 -4.88 -7.57 -6.58
N ASN A 9 -3.61 -7.18 -6.41
CA ASN A 9 -2.54 -8.09 -6.03
C ASN A 9 -1.46 -7.36 -5.22
N LEU A 10 -0.48 -8.14 -4.73
CA LEU A 10 0.64 -7.63 -3.95
C LEU A 10 1.45 -6.55 -4.69
N GLN A 11 1.64 -6.66 -6.02
CA GLN A 11 2.35 -5.64 -6.79
C GLN A 11 1.61 -4.30 -6.79
N ASP A 12 0.29 -4.29 -6.96
CA ASP A 12 -0.51 -3.07 -6.91
C ASP A 12 -0.41 -2.42 -5.52
N LEU A 13 -0.51 -3.23 -4.45
CA LEU A 13 -0.39 -2.78 -3.07
C LEU A 13 0.98 -2.15 -2.79
N GLN A 14 2.07 -2.80 -3.24
CA GLN A 14 3.43 -2.30 -3.05
C GLN A 14 3.68 -0.97 -3.77
N ARG A 15 3.11 -0.78 -4.97
CA ARG A 15 3.17 0.51 -5.69
C ARG A 15 2.46 1.62 -4.92
N LEU A 16 1.24 1.35 -4.46
CA LEU A 16 0.47 2.31 -3.65
C LEU A 16 1.22 2.69 -2.38
N LEU A 17 1.83 1.72 -1.68
CA LEU A 17 2.67 2.00 -0.51
C LEU A 17 3.88 2.87 -0.84
N GLY A 18 4.49 2.69 -2.02
CA GLY A 18 5.55 3.58 -2.49
C GLY A 18 5.07 5.02 -2.65
N GLU A 19 3.91 5.23 -3.28
CA GLU A 19 3.29 6.55 -3.46
C GLU A 19 2.93 7.20 -2.11
N ILE A 20 2.33 6.44 -1.20
CA ILE A 20 1.98 6.90 0.15
C ILE A 20 3.23 7.28 0.93
N ASN A 21 4.27 6.44 0.92
CA ASN A 21 5.52 6.73 1.62
C ASN A 21 6.21 7.98 1.07
N TRP A 22 6.12 8.25 -0.23
CA TRP A 22 6.60 9.50 -0.82
C TRP A 22 5.82 10.73 -0.28
N MET A 23 4.49 10.63 -0.18
CA MET A 23 3.66 11.73 0.34
C MET A 23 3.75 11.91 1.86
N ARG A 24 4.08 10.85 2.60
CA ARG A 24 4.17 10.85 4.06
C ARG A 24 5.07 11.96 4.59
N SER A 25 6.19 12.20 3.91
CA SER A 25 7.15 13.25 4.28
C SER A 25 6.54 14.66 4.27
N THR A 26 5.44 14.87 3.54
CA THR A 26 4.82 16.19 3.35
C THR A 26 3.48 16.32 4.09
N LEU A 27 2.76 15.21 4.28
CA LEU A 27 1.38 15.21 4.80
C LEU A 27 1.24 14.75 6.25
N GLY A 28 2.32 14.30 6.90
CA GLY A 28 2.28 13.90 8.31
C GLY A 28 1.54 12.59 8.57
N ILE A 29 1.40 11.74 7.56
CA ILE A 29 0.73 10.43 7.67
C ILE A 29 1.50 9.56 8.68
N THR A 30 0.78 8.98 9.63
CA THR A 30 1.32 8.13 10.69
C THR A 30 1.31 6.66 10.29
N ASN A 31 2.06 5.82 11.00
CA ASN A 31 1.99 4.37 10.77
C ASN A 31 0.62 3.80 11.17
N ASP A 32 0.00 4.37 12.20
CA ASP A 32 -1.29 3.91 12.71
C ASP A 32 -2.38 4.04 11.64
N GLU A 33 -2.39 5.15 10.89
CA GLU A 33 -3.29 5.37 9.75
C GLU A 33 -3.05 4.39 8.58
N LEU A 34 -1.88 3.75 8.51
CA LEU A 34 -1.52 2.78 7.46
C LEU A 34 -1.62 1.32 7.91
N THR A 35 -2.09 1.07 9.14
CA THR A 35 -2.12 -0.28 9.73
C THR A 35 -2.87 -1.28 8.83
N SER A 36 -4.06 -0.92 8.34
CA SER A 36 -4.85 -1.77 7.45
C SER A 36 -4.13 -2.10 6.14
N LEU A 37 -3.28 -1.18 5.65
CA LEU A 37 -2.47 -1.36 4.45
C LEU A 37 -1.29 -2.31 4.69
N PHE A 38 -0.63 -2.21 5.85
CA PHE A 38 0.42 -3.16 6.24
C PHE A 38 -0.12 -4.56 6.49
N ASP A 39 -1.35 -4.66 6.99
CA ASP A 39 -2.02 -5.93 7.16
C ASP A 39 -2.20 -6.68 5.85
N LEU A 40 -2.48 -5.96 4.76
CA LEU A 40 -2.54 -6.50 3.40
C LEU A 40 -1.17 -6.89 2.83
N LEU A 41 -0.03 -6.42 3.38
CA LEU A 41 1.28 -6.88 2.90
C LEU A 41 1.56 -8.33 3.30
N ARG A 42 0.97 -8.77 4.41
CA ARG A 42 1.14 -10.12 4.94
C ARG A 42 0.55 -11.16 3.99
N GLY A 43 0.96 -12.41 4.14
CA GLY A 43 0.51 -13.54 3.31
C GLY A 43 1.51 -13.94 2.25
N ASP A 44 1.02 -14.46 1.11
CA ASP A 44 1.86 -14.99 0.03
C ASP A 44 2.75 -13.89 -0.57
N SER A 45 4.07 -14.15 -0.65
CA SER A 45 5.07 -13.24 -1.19
C SER A 45 5.06 -13.12 -2.72
N ASN A 46 4.27 -13.93 -3.42
CA ASN A 46 4.13 -13.83 -4.87
C ASN A 46 3.52 -12.47 -5.24
N ILE A 47 4.19 -11.73 -6.13
CA ILE A 47 3.74 -10.40 -6.58
C ILE A 47 2.35 -10.40 -7.24
N LYS A 48 1.90 -11.54 -7.78
CA LYS A 48 0.57 -11.71 -8.37
C LYS A 48 -0.44 -12.30 -7.39
N SER A 49 -0.05 -12.57 -6.15
CA SER A 49 -0.99 -13.07 -5.15
C SER A 49 -2.08 -12.03 -4.90
N PRO A 50 -3.35 -12.45 -4.84
CA PRO A 50 -4.45 -11.53 -4.66
C PRO A 50 -4.34 -10.82 -3.30
N ARG A 51 -4.81 -9.58 -3.27
CA ARG A 51 -5.01 -8.79 -2.06
C ARG A 51 -6.45 -8.28 -2.08
N THR A 52 -7.22 -8.66 -1.07
CA THR A 52 -8.64 -8.37 -0.89
C THR A 52 -8.87 -7.93 0.53
#